data_AF-A0A947Y2H1-F1
#
_entry.id   AF-A0A947Y2H1-F1
#
_cell.length_a   1.000
_cell.length_b   1.000
_cell.length_c   1.000
_cell.angle_alpha   90.00
_cell.angle_beta   90.00
_cell.angle_gamma   90.00
#
_symmetry.space_group_name_H-M   'P 1'
#
loop_
_entity.id
_entity.type
_entity.pdbx_description
1 polymer ?
#
loop_
_entity_poly.entity_id
_entity_poly.type
_entity_poly.pdbx_seq_one_letter_code
_entity_poly.pdbx_strand_id
1 'polypeptide(L)'
;MDSTKPLAGGVPMVNIDGARIRRLREEKGLTQLYVATVVGVTTDTISRWENRRYPNIKKENALKLAEALETQVADIVDHGQPASPTEPSSPQNSEPPKQDEPLPQPPEPEPSPALAPAAPQAASFKARFASFPVPVRLAGFFLLALAILAFLRWYGPSEGESQVAAYRIVPEHATPGIPFPVVIEVTTSATRPFSLILKETLPPACIPAQGKPRFVSQASDPPVLKWIDKISGEQAVYSYLAKLQPETEMETGHQFSGGVTVRSDDNPSIPVSGTDSLQASPFHWADSNSDGRIDDEELLSVYEIYGGIEGLQFGKKLIEEIWTAKGYRWNQETRGYDILH
;
A
#
# COMPACT_ATOMS: atom_id res chain seq x y z
N MET A 1 23.61 -23.07 -48.61
CA MET A 1 24.01 -23.51 -47.27
C MET A 1 24.82 -22.40 -46.65
N ASP A 2 24.27 -21.68 -45.68
CA ASP A 2 25.00 -21.38 -44.44
C ASP A 2 23.98 -20.96 -43.39
N SER A 3 24.10 -21.44 -42.15
CA SER A 3 22.99 -21.37 -41.17
C SER A 3 23.44 -21.37 -39.72
N THR A 4 24.46 -20.58 -39.40
CA THR A 4 24.90 -20.32 -38.02
C THR A 4 25.19 -18.84 -37.80
N LYS A 5 24.17 -18.09 -37.34
CA LYS A 5 24.36 -16.86 -36.58
C LYS A 5 23.36 -16.86 -35.43
N PRO A 6 23.78 -16.88 -34.16
CA PRO A 6 22.85 -16.94 -33.04
C PRO A 6 22.04 -15.64 -32.95
N LEU A 7 20.75 -15.78 -32.66
CA LEU A 7 19.89 -14.67 -32.29
C LEU A 7 20.31 -14.16 -30.90
N ALA A 8 20.12 -12.86 -30.65
CA ALA A 8 20.54 -12.23 -29.39
C ALA A 8 19.85 -12.89 -28.18
N GLY A 9 20.65 -13.29 -27.19
CA GLY A 9 20.15 -14.02 -26.02
C GLY A 9 19.44 -13.10 -25.03
N GLY A 10 18.10 -13.18 -24.99
CA GLY A 10 17.35 -12.72 -23.84
C GLY A 10 17.76 -13.52 -22.59
N VAL A 11 17.79 -12.87 -21.42
CA VAL A 11 18.15 -13.53 -20.15
C VAL A 11 17.16 -14.68 -19.89
N PRO A 12 17.61 -15.93 -19.71
CA PRO A 12 16.70 -17.05 -19.50
C PRO A 12 15.94 -16.88 -18.17
N MET A 13 14.61 -16.96 -18.25
CA MET A 13 13.68 -16.84 -17.12
C MET A 13 13.12 -18.20 -16.71
N VAL A 14 12.72 -18.33 -15.45
CA VAL A 14 12.29 -19.58 -14.80
C VAL A 14 11.16 -19.31 -13.80
N ASN A 15 10.09 -20.10 -13.86
CA ASN A 15 8.99 -20.05 -12.89
C ASN A 15 9.29 -20.97 -11.68
N ILE A 16 9.24 -20.43 -10.46
CA ILE A 16 9.57 -21.12 -9.21
C ILE A 16 8.38 -21.30 -8.27
N ASP A 17 8.32 -22.43 -7.58
CA ASP A 17 7.36 -22.63 -6.49
C ASP A 17 7.88 -22.03 -5.18
N GLY A 18 7.46 -20.79 -4.92
CA GLY A 18 7.70 -20.09 -3.65
C GLY A 18 7.34 -20.88 -2.40
N ALA A 19 6.27 -21.67 -2.42
CA ALA A 19 5.85 -22.47 -1.26
C ALA A 19 6.79 -23.66 -1.02
N ARG A 20 7.39 -24.23 -2.09
CA ARG A 20 8.42 -25.27 -1.98
C ARG A 20 9.75 -24.70 -1.50
N ILE A 21 10.16 -23.54 -2.01
CA ILE A 21 11.33 -22.77 -1.56
C ILE A 21 11.22 -22.46 -0.07
N ARG A 22 10.07 -21.92 0.37
CA ARG A 22 9.80 -21.61 1.77
C ARG A 22 9.92 -22.84 2.67
N ARG A 23 9.31 -23.97 2.29
CA ARG A 23 9.42 -25.23 3.03
C ARG A 23 10.87 -25.72 3.13
N LEU A 24 11.61 -25.75 2.03
CA LEU A 24 13.03 -26.16 2.03
C LEU A 24 13.90 -25.25 2.91
N ARG A 25 13.63 -23.94 2.93
CA ARG A 25 14.29 -22.99 3.82
C ARG A 25 13.98 -23.30 5.30
N GLU A 26 12.71 -23.53 5.63
CA GLU A 26 12.23 -23.78 6.99
C GLU A 26 12.65 -25.17 7.51
N GLU A 27 12.63 -26.20 6.66
CA GLU A 27 13.17 -27.55 6.91
C GLU A 27 14.67 -27.52 7.27
N LYS A 28 15.43 -26.59 6.69
CA LYS A 28 16.86 -26.38 6.98
C LYS A 28 17.14 -25.34 8.08
N GLY A 29 16.10 -24.78 8.71
CA GLY A 29 16.25 -23.78 9.77
C GLY A 29 16.85 -22.43 9.32
N LEU A 30 16.83 -22.14 8.01
CA LEU A 30 17.46 -20.95 7.44
C LEU A 30 16.54 -19.73 7.55
N THR A 31 17.12 -18.55 7.77
CA THR A 31 16.37 -17.28 7.75
C THR A 31 16.29 -16.73 6.33
N GLN A 32 15.24 -15.94 6.03
CA GLN A 32 15.15 -15.25 4.73
C GLN A 32 16.33 -14.28 4.53
N LEU A 33 16.87 -13.69 5.60
CA LEU A 33 18.08 -12.85 5.57
C LEU A 33 19.33 -13.64 5.15
N TYR A 34 19.50 -14.87 5.63
CA TYR A 34 20.61 -15.71 5.21
C TYR A 34 20.52 -16.04 3.72
N VAL A 35 19.37 -16.53 3.26
CA VAL A 35 19.14 -16.87 1.84
C VAL A 35 19.30 -15.64 0.94
N ALA A 36 18.76 -14.49 1.34
CA ALA A 36 18.93 -13.23 0.61
C ALA A 36 20.42 -12.85 0.45
N THR A 37 21.19 -12.97 1.53
CA THR A 37 22.63 -12.66 1.55
C THR A 37 23.43 -13.59 0.63
N VAL A 38 23.12 -14.90 0.61
CA VAL A 38 23.81 -15.88 -0.26
C VAL A 38 23.42 -15.70 -1.74
N VAL A 39 22.14 -15.41 -2.02
CA VAL A 39 21.64 -15.20 -3.39
C VAL A 39 22.05 -13.83 -3.97
N GLY A 40 22.36 -12.85 -3.12
CA GLY A 40 22.70 -11.48 -3.52
C GLY A 40 21.50 -10.61 -3.83
N VAL A 41 20.41 -10.74 -3.05
CA VAL A 41 19.16 -9.97 -3.16
C VAL A 41 18.72 -9.45 -1.79
N THR A 42 17.62 -8.70 -1.71
CA THR A 42 17.08 -8.23 -0.41
C THR A 42 16.24 -9.31 0.28
N THR A 43 16.03 -9.16 1.59
CA THR A 43 15.08 -9.99 2.36
C THR A 43 13.66 -9.92 1.79
N ASP A 44 13.25 -8.76 1.30
CA ASP A 44 11.94 -8.55 0.68
C ASP A 44 11.84 -9.33 -0.64
N THR A 45 12.91 -9.37 -1.46
CA THR A 45 12.94 -10.21 -2.67
C THR A 45 12.69 -11.69 -2.36
N ILE A 46 13.34 -12.25 -1.33
CA ILE A 46 13.08 -13.64 -0.90
C ILE A 46 11.66 -13.82 -0.37
N SER A 47 11.14 -12.89 0.43
CA SER A 47 9.76 -12.92 0.93
C SER A 47 8.73 -12.90 -0.21
N ARG A 48 8.93 -12.06 -1.23
CA ARG A 48 8.09 -11.96 -2.43
C ARG A 48 8.09 -13.27 -3.25
N TRP A 49 9.24 -13.91 -3.39
CA TRP A 49 9.36 -15.21 -4.07
C TRP A 49 8.64 -16.31 -3.27
N GLU A 50 8.92 -16.43 -1.97
CA GLU A 50 8.33 -17.44 -1.08
C GLU A 50 6.81 -17.36 -1.00
N ASN A 51 6.27 -16.14 -0.95
CA ASN A 51 4.83 -15.90 -0.91
C ASN A 51 4.19 -15.86 -2.33
N ARG A 52 4.89 -16.40 -3.35
CA ARG A 52 4.43 -16.53 -4.75
C ARG A 52 3.96 -15.23 -5.43
N ARG A 53 4.37 -14.05 -4.95
CA ARG A 53 3.98 -12.76 -5.54
C ARG A 53 4.66 -12.51 -6.90
N TYR A 54 5.93 -12.91 -7.02
CA TYR A 54 6.68 -12.85 -8.29
C TYR A 54 7.46 -14.16 -8.50
N PRO A 55 6.82 -15.23 -9.00
CA PRO A 55 7.44 -16.53 -9.16
C PRO A 55 8.31 -16.65 -10.43
N ASN A 56 8.28 -15.68 -11.34
CA ASN A 56 9.09 -15.71 -12.56
C ASN A 56 10.39 -14.93 -12.38
N ILE A 57 11.53 -15.65 -12.30
CA ILE A 57 12.84 -15.08 -11.93
C ILE A 57 13.93 -15.40 -12.96
N LYS A 58 15.03 -14.64 -12.95
CA LYS A 58 16.23 -14.94 -13.77
C LYS A 58 16.76 -16.34 -13.40
N LYS A 59 17.12 -17.15 -14.40
CA LYS A 59 17.69 -18.51 -14.21
C LYS A 59 18.93 -18.52 -13.32
N GLU A 60 19.74 -17.45 -13.37
CA GLU A 60 20.88 -17.26 -12.48
C GLU A 60 20.45 -17.17 -11.00
N ASN A 61 19.39 -16.45 -10.70
CA ASN A 61 18.82 -16.36 -9.36
C ASN A 61 18.22 -17.70 -8.93
N ALA A 62 17.57 -18.44 -9.84
CA ALA A 62 17.08 -19.79 -9.57
C ALA A 62 18.23 -20.77 -9.26
N LEU A 63 19.37 -20.65 -9.95
CA LEU A 63 20.59 -21.43 -9.68
C LEU A 63 21.16 -21.10 -8.29
N LYS A 64 21.36 -19.80 -7.98
CA LYS A 64 21.84 -19.36 -6.66
C LYS A 64 20.90 -19.74 -5.52
N LEU A 65 19.58 -19.71 -5.76
CA LEU A 65 18.57 -20.11 -4.77
C LEU A 65 18.57 -21.62 -4.54
N ALA A 66 18.77 -22.42 -5.60
CA ALA A 66 18.93 -23.86 -5.47
C ALA A 66 20.24 -24.22 -4.72
N GLU A 67 21.33 -23.50 -4.99
CA GLU A 67 22.62 -23.63 -4.28
C GLU A 67 22.49 -23.24 -2.80
N ALA A 68 21.90 -22.09 -2.49
CA ALA A 68 21.67 -21.60 -1.12
C ALA A 68 20.72 -22.50 -0.29
N LEU A 69 19.89 -23.31 -0.95
CA LEU A 69 19.02 -24.32 -0.34
C LEU A 69 19.56 -25.74 -0.48
N GLU A 70 20.78 -25.92 -1.01
CA GLU A 70 21.46 -27.20 -1.31
C GLU A 70 20.50 -28.23 -1.95
N THR A 71 19.87 -27.83 -3.05
CA THR A 71 18.86 -28.58 -3.80
C THR A 71 19.07 -28.41 -5.31
N GLN A 72 18.32 -29.10 -6.17
CA GLN A 72 18.40 -28.88 -7.62
C GLN A 72 17.38 -27.82 -8.07
N VAL A 73 17.69 -27.10 -9.16
CA VAL A 73 16.74 -26.14 -9.76
C VAL A 73 15.42 -26.83 -10.15
N ALA A 74 15.47 -28.11 -10.56
CA ALA A 74 14.27 -28.88 -10.85
C ALA A 74 13.32 -29.06 -9.66
N ASP A 75 13.84 -29.05 -8.42
CA ASP A 75 13.08 -29.28 -7.18
C ASP A 75 12.42 -27.99 -6.62
N ILE A 76 12.76 -26.83 -7.20
CA ILE A 76 12.18 -25.51 -6.86
C ILE A 76 11.39 -24.87 -8.01
N VAL A 77 11.36 -25.49 -9.19
CA VAL A 77 10.56 -25.05 -10.34
C VAL A 77 9.10 -25.48 -10.20
N ASP A 78 8.19 -24.59 -10.56
CA ASP A 78 6.77 -24.94 -10.67
C ASP A 78 6.51 -25.64 -12.01
N HIS A 79 6.30 -26.96 -11.95
CA HIS A 79 5.98 -27.81 -13.11
C HIS A 79 4.47 -27.87 -13.42
N GLY A 80 3.65 -26.96 -12.86
CA GLY A 80 2.23 -26.85 -13.16
C GLY A 80 1.36 -27.96 -12.55
N GLN A 81 1.81 -28.58 -11.46
CA GLN A 81 1.11 -29.70 -10.83
C GLN A 81 0.10 -29.19 -9.78
N PRO A 82 -1.21 -29.48 -9.92
CA PRO A 82 -2.23 -28.91 -9.04
C PRO A 82 -2.10 -29.44 -7.61
N ALA A 83 -1.83 -28.55 -6.66
CA ALA A 83 -1.68 -28.87 -5.25
C ALA A 83 -3.01 -29.39 -4.66
N SER A 84 -3.03 -30.64 -4.23
CA SER A 84 -4.15 -31.20 -3.46
C SER A 84 -4.11 -30.66 -2.01
N PRO A 85 -5.26 -30.37 -1.38
CA PRO A 85 -5.28 -29.89 0.01
C PRO A 85 -4.80 -30.97 0.99
N THR A 86 -4.22 -30.55 2.11
CA THR A 86 -4.08 -31.35 3.33
C THR A 86 -4.25 -30.42 4.52
N GLU A 87 -4.97 -30.89 5.53
CA GLU A 87 -5.55 -30.08 6.60
C GLU A 87 -4.52 -29.65 7.68
N PRO A 88 -4.79 -28.57 8.44
CA PRO A 88 -3.84 -28.00 9.39
C PRO A 88 -3.66 -28.85 10.65
N SER A 89 -2.46 -28.80 11.24
CA SER A 89 -2.13 -29.46 12.51
C SER A 89 -1.68 -28.44 13.55
N SER A 90 -2.55 -28.14 14.52
CA SER A 90 -2.21 -27.44 15.78
C SER A 90 -1.74 -28.45 16.82
N PRO A 91 -0.71 -28.13 17.63
CA PRO A 91 -0.94 -27.84 19.05
C PRO A 91 0.07 -26.79 19.64
N GLN A 92 0.05 -26.35 20.91
CA GLN A 92 -0.97 -26.10 21.97
C GLN A 92 -0.19 -25.63 23.24
N ASN A 93 -0.86 -25.00 24.22
CA ASN A 93 -0.43 -24.74 25.63
C ASN A 93 0.63 -23.66 25.92
N SER A 94 0.29 -22.71 26.80
CA SER A 94 0.87 -22.65 28.17
C SER A 94 0.05 -21.78 29.15
N GLU A 95 -0.12 -22.28 30.38
CA GLU A 95 -0.75 -21.70 31.60
C GLU A 95 -0.33 -22.62 32.79
N PRO A 96 -0.54 -22.35 34.10
CA PRO A 96 -0.86 -21.12 34.87
C PRO A 96 0.33 -20.77 35.83
N PRO A 97 0.26 -20.22 37.10
CA PRO A 97 -0.73 -20.30 38.22
C PRO A 97 -1.36 -18.93 38.63
N LYS A 98 -2.58 -18.84 39.22
CA LYS A 98 -2.99 -19.05 40.65
C LYS A 98 -2.19 -18.24 41.70
N GLN A 99 -2.78 -17.60 42.73
CA GLN A 99 -4.17 -17.56 43.30
C GLN A 99 -4.41 -16.12 43.90
N ASP A 100 -5.41 -15.70 44.70
CA ASP A 100 -6.45 -16.34 45.56
C ASP A 100 -7.65 -15.37 45.87
N GLU A 101 -8.59 -15.77 46.75
CA GLU A 101 -9.81 -15.05 47.22
C GLU A 101 -9.71 -14.54 48.70
N PRO A 102 -10.72 -13.92 49.40
CA PRO A 102 -12.13 -13.61 49.06
C PRO A 102 -12.67 -12.17 49.39
N LEU A 103 -13.98 -11.98 49.16
CA LEU A 103 -14.90 -10.83 49.40
C LEU A 103 -15.07 -10.35 50.87
N PRO A 104 -15.54 -9.09 51.14
CA PRO A 104 -16.99 -8.79 51.23
C PRO A 104 -17.50 -7.41 50.72
N GLN A 105 -18.82 -7.31 50.50
CA GLN A 105 -19.63 -6.08 50.33
C GLN A 105 -20.31 -5.71 51.69
N PRO A 106 -21.33 -4.82 51.83
CA PRO A 106 -21.82 -3.65 51.05
C PRO A 106 -21.70 -2.35 51.94
N PRO A 107 -22.48 -1.21 51.84
CA PRO A 107 -23.63 -0.88 50.99
C PRO A 107 -23.68 0.53 50.35
N GLU A 108 -24.78 0.70 49.62
CA GLU A 108 -25.40 1.88 49.01
C GLU A 108 -25.71 3.02 50.01
N PRO A 109 -25.97 4.25 49.53
CA PRO A 109 -27.37 4.72 49.62
C PRO A 109 -27.92 5.48 48.39
N GLU A 110 -29.25 5.60 48.40
CA GLU A 110 -30.17 6.16 47.39
C GLU A 110 -30.05 7.69 47.10
N PRO A 111 -30.76 8.24 46.08
CA PRO A 111 -30.35 9.45 45.37
C PRO A 111 -31.13 10.74 45.70
N SER A 112 -30.71 11.86 45.07
CA SER A 112 -31.50 13.00 44.53
C SER A 112 -32.67 13.61 45.35
N PRO A 113 -32.80 14.97 45.39
CA PRO A 113 -33.03 15.68 44.13
C PRO A 113 -32.46 17.11 43.99
N ALA A 114 -32.62 17.60 42.76
CA ALA A 114 -32.31 18.93 42.24
C ALA A 114 -32.78 20.13 43.07
N LEU A 115 -32.05 21.26 42.93
CA LEU A 115 -32.57 22.46 42.27
C LEU A 115 -31.47 23.52 42.02
N ALA A 116 -31.66 24.32 40.97
CA ALA A 116 -30.90 25.53 40.65
C ALA A 116 -31.92 26.61 40.21
N PRO A 117 -31.54 27.88 39.97
CA PRO A 117 -30.26 28.55 40.23
C PRO A 117 -30.39 29.83 41.09
N ALA A 118 -29.27 30.37 41.58
CA ALA A 118 -29.20 31.77 42.02
C ALA A 118 -27.78 32.33 41.83
N ALA A 119 -27.63 33.42 41.07
CA ALA A 119 -26.42 34.24 41.09
C ALA A 119 -26.48 35.23 42.27
N PRO A 120 -25.33 35.65 42.81
CA PRO A 120 -24.97 37.04 42.49
C PRO A 120 -23.47 37.30 42.30
N GLN A 121 -23.19 38.13 41.29
CA GLN A 121 -22.27 39.29 41.27
C GLN A 121 -20.77 39.12 41.63
N ALA A 122 -19.94 39.94 40.97
CA ALA A 122 -18.50 39.87 41.06
C ALA A 122 -17.93 40.36 42.40
N ALA A 123 -16.99 39.60 42.97
CA ALA A 123 -16.11 40.03 44.05
C ALA A 123 -14.64 39.79 43.65
N SER A 124 -13.76 40.72 44.00
CA SER A 124 -12.35 40.70 43.59
C SER A 124 -11.55 39.58 44.27
N PHE A 125 -11.17 38.56 43.51
CA PHE A 125 -10.25 37.51 43.98
C PHE A 125 -8.80 38.02 44.06
N LYS A 126 -8.42 38.55 45.23
CA LYS A 126 -7.00 38.61 45.60
C LYS A 126 -6.51 37.19 45.89
N ALA A 127 -5.76 36.62 44.96
CA ALA A 127 -5.28 35.25 45.04
C ALA A 127 -4.40 35.00 46.28
N ARG A 128 -4.97 34.33 47.29
CA ARG A 128 -4.19 33.69 48.36
C ARG A 128 -3.82 32.29 47.90
N PHE A 129 -2.61 32.13 47.36
CA PHE A 129 -2.02 30.82 47.10
C PHE A 129 -1.79 30.09 48.43
N ALA A 130 -2.77 29.28 48.85
CA ALA A 130 -2.59 28.35 49.94
C ALA A 130 -1.52 27.31 49.55
N SER A 131 -0.48 27.23 50.37
CA SER A 131 0.62 26.28 50.21
C SER A 131 0.18 24.87 50.62
N PHE A 132 -0.65 24.23 49.77
CA PHE A 132 -0.97 22.82 49.91
C PHE A 132 0.32 21.98 50.00
N PRO A 133 0.40 20.99 50.91
CA PRO A 133 1.59 20.19 51.10
C PRO A 133 1.91 19.39 49.81
N VAL A 134 3.21 19.31 49.50
CA VAL A 134 3.76 18.72 48.27
C VAL A 134 3.11 17.38 47.84
N PRO A 135 2.92 16.36 48.71
CA PRO A 135 2.32 15.09 48.29
C PRO A 135 0.89 15.22 47.74
N VAL A 136 0.08 16.17 48.23
CA VAL A 136 -1.30 16.39 47.73
C VAL A 136 -1.27 16.96 46.31
N ARG A 137 -0.24 17.77 45.97
CA ARG A 137 -0.04 18.27 44.60
C ARG A 137 0.40 17.16 43.65
N LEU A 138 1.28 16.24 44.06
CA LEU A 138 1.63 15.07 43.25
C LEU A 138 0.41 14.15 43.02
N ALA A 139 -0.38 13.87 44.06
CA ALA A 139 -1.60 13.05 43.92
C ALA A 139 -2.61 13.69 42.94
N GLY A 140 -2.82 15.01 43.02
CA GLY A 140 -3.67 15.74 42.07
C GLY A 140 -3.15 15.70 40.64
N PHE A 141 -1.83 15.88 40.43
CA PHE A 141 -1.21 15.73 39.10
C PHE A 141 -1.30 14.30 38.57
N PHE A 142 -1.17 13.27 39.42
CA PHE A 142 -1.27 11.88 39.02
C PHE A 142 -2.69 11.49 38.61
N LEU A 143 -3.70 11.92 39.38
CA LEU A 143 -5.11 11.75 39.00
C LEU A 143 -5.47 12.52 37.72
N LEU A 144 -4.96 13.74 37.53
CA LEU A 144 -5.13 14.49 36.29
C LEU A 144 -4.44 13.80 35.11
N ALA A 145 -3.23 13.27 35.29
CA ALA A 145 -2.53 12.51 34.26
C ALA A 145 -3.25 11.20 33.91
N LEU A 146 -3.82 10.49 34.88
CA LEU A 146 -4.66 9.31 34.65
C LEU A 146 -5.97 9.67 33.93
N ALA A 147 -6.61 10.79 34.29
CA ALA A 147 -7.81 11.27 33.59
C ALA A 147 -7.51 11.69 32.15
N ILE A 148 -6.37 12.35 31.90
CA ILE A 148 -5.89 12.68 30.56
C ILE A 148 -5.54 11.41 29.78
N LEU A 149 -4.88 10.42 30.40
CA LEU A 149 -4.55 9.14 29.75
C LEU A 149 -5.82 8.34 29.40
N ALA A 150 -6.82 8.32 30.29
CA ALA A 150 -8.12 7.71 30.03
C ALA A 150 -8.88 8.44 28.91
N PHE A 151 -8.87 9.78 28.91
CA PHE A 151 -9.45 10.60 27.85
C PHE A 151 -8.75 10.36 26.51
N LEU A 152 -7.42 10.31 26.48
CA LEU A 152 -6.61 9.97 25.30
C LEU A 152 -6.79 8.52 24.84
N ARG A 153 -7.29 7.61 25.70
CA ARG A 153 -7.63 6.23 25.31
C ARG A 153 -9.09 6.07 24.87
N TRP A 154 -9.97 6.98 25.32
CA TRP A 154 -11.39 7.02 24.94
C TRP A 154 -11.64 7.82 23.65
N TYR A 155 -10.83 8.85 23.41
CA TYR A 155 -10.80 9.66 22.17
C TYR A 155 -9.57 9.35 21.30
N GLY A 156 -8.71 8.41 21.71
CA GLY A 156 -7.72 7.83 20.82
C GLY A 156 -8.43 7.12 19.67
N PRO A 157 -7.86 7.13 18.45
CA PRO A 157 -8.46 6.42 17.33
C PRO A 157 -8.60 4.94 17.71
N SER A 158 -9.82 4.41 17.61
CA SER A 158 -10.04 2.99 17.74
C SER A 158 -9.34 2.30 16.58
N GLU A 159 -8.20 1.66 16.85
CA GLU A 159 -7.51 0.75 15.93
C GLU A 159 -8.32 -0.55 15.76
N GLY A 160 -9.54 -0.40 15.24
CA GLY A 160 -10.27 -1.50 14.64
C GLY A 160 -9.53 -1.87 13.36
N GLU A 161 -8.82 -3.00 13.41
CA GLU A 161 -8.08 -3.57 12.28
C GLU A 161 -9.00 -3.60 11.05
N SER A 162 -8.78 -2.66 10.13
CA SER A 162 -9.64 -2.51 8.98
C SER A 162 -9.39 -3.68 8.05
N GLN A 163 -10.35 -4.61 8.00
CA GLN A 163 -10.26 -5.87 7.24
C GLN A 163 -10.03 -5.66 5.74
N VAL A 164 -10.13 -4.42 5.27
CA VAL A 164 -9.78 -3.96 3.93
C VAL A 164 -8.85 -2.76 4.07
N ALA A 165 -7.75 -2.75 3.33
CA ALA A 165 -6.87 -1.61 3.15
C ALA A 165 -6.78 -1.27 1.66
N ALA A 166 -6.56 0.00 1.32
CA ALA A 166 -6.41 0.44 -0.06
C ALA A 166 -5.18 1.34 -0.22
N TYR A 167 -4.36 1.05 -1.22
CA TYR A 167 -3.08 1.71 -1.47
C TYR A 167 -3.00 2.18 -2.93
N ARG A 168 -2.68 3.46 -3.14
CA ARG A 168 -2.55 4.07 -4.47
C ARG A 168 -1.10 4.28 -4.85
N ILE A 169 -0.81 3.98 -6.11
CA ILE A 169 0.44 4.28 -6.80
C ILE A 169 0.08 5.24 -7.95
N VAL A 170 0.51 6.48 -7.82
CA VAL A 170 0.53 7.51 -8.88
C VAL A 170 1.99 7.95 -9.03
N PRO A 171 2.48 8.21 -10.27
CA PRO A 171 3.79 8.81 -10.47
C PRO A 171 3.95 10.13 -9.70
N GLU A 172 5.17 10.48 -9.33
CA GLU A 172 5.44 11.73 -8.61
C GLU A 172 5.18 12.97 -9.48
N HIS A 173 5.32 12.83 -10.81
CA HIS A 173 5.09 13.88 -11.79
C HIS A 173 4.52 13.38 -13.12
N ALA A 174 3.94 14.29 -13.90
CA ALA A 174 3.55 14.05 -15.28
C ALA A 174 3.50 15.33 -16.12
N THR A 175 3.72 15.19 -17.42
CA THR A 175 3.65 16.31 -18.37
C THR A 175 2.22 16.63 -18.82
N PRO A 176 1.79 17.92 -18.81
CA PRO A 176 0.53 18.38 -19.37
C PRO A 176 0.20 17.78 -20.75
N GLY A 177 -0.99 17.18 -20.86
CA GLY A 177 -1.48 16.49 -22.06
C GLY A 177 -0.99 15.05 -22.26
N ILE A 178 0.07 14.60 -21.60
CA ILE A 178 0.60 13.22 -21.69
C ILE A 178 -0.16 12.29 -20.73
N PRO A 179 -0.59 11.09 -21.16
CA PRO A 179 -1.26 10.15 -20.27
C PRO A 179 -0.28 9.48 -19.32
N PHE A 180 -0.62 9.47 -18.03
CA PHE A 180 0.05 8.74 -16.97
C PHE A 180 -0.89 7.68 -16.36
N PRO A 181 -0.36 6.53 -15.91
CA PRO A 181 -1.14 5.51 -15.23
C PRO A 181 -1.31 5.83 -13.73
N VAL A 182 -2.39 5.31 -13.14
CA VAL A 182 -2.60 5.24 -11.70
C VAL A 182 -3.12 3.85 -11.36
N VAL A 183 -2.66 3.29 -10.24
CA VAL A 183 -3.10 2.00 -9.69
C VAL A 183 -3.61 2.21 -8.26
N ILE A 184 -4.67 1.50 -7.90
CA ILE A 184 -5.21 1.39 -6.54
C ILE A 184 -5.37 -0.09 -6.23
N GLU A 185 -4.50 -0.62 -5.39
CA GLU A 185 -4.60 -1.98 -4.86
C GLU A 185 -5.48 -2.00 -3.62
N VAL A 186 -6.43 -2.93 -3.57
CA VAL A 186 -7.30 -3.16 -2.41
C VAL A 186 -7.01 -4.55 -1.87
N THR A 187 -6.38 -4.62 -0.69
CA THR A 187 -6.03 -5.86 0.01
C THR A 187 -7.01 -6.13 1.15
N THR A 188 -7.27 -7.40 1.45
CA THR A 188 -8.22 -7.78 2.52
C THR A 188 -7.86 -9.08 3.23
N SER A 189 -8.13 -9.11 4.54
CA SER A 189 -8.04 -10.31 5.39
C SER A 189 -9.40 -11.02 5.54
N ALA A 190 -10.45 -10.58 4.84
CA ALA A 190 -11.80 -11.13 4.98
C ALA A 190 -11.94 -12.49 4.26
N THR A 191 -12.23 -13.55 5.02
CA THR A 191 -12.35 -14.93 4.51
C THR A 191 -13.65 -15.22 3.72
N ARG A 192 -14.51 -14.23 3.54
CA ARG A 192 -15.82 -14.36 2.88
C ARG A 192 -15.99 -13.27 1.81
N PRO A 193 -16.51 -13.60 0.61
CA PRO A 193 -16.76 -12.59 -0.41
C PRO A 193 -17.70 -11.47 0.03
N PHE A 194 -17.28 -10.23 -0.16
CA PHE A 194 -18.04 -9.02 0.20
C PHE A 194 -18.12 -8.06 -0.99
N SER A 195 -19.06 -7.11 -0.93
CA SER A 195 -19.16 -6.04 -1.93
C SER A 195 -18.54 -4.75 -1.40
N LEU A 196 -17.82 -4.07 -2.28
CA LEU A 196 -17.22 -2.75 -2.02
C LEU A 196 -17.69 -1.70 -3.02
N ILE A 197 -17.47 -0.45 -2.63
CA ILE A 197 -17.51 0.71 -3.51
C ILE A 197 -16.16 1.41 -3.35
N LEU A 198 -15.37 1.48 -4.41
CA LEU A 198 -14.18 2.33 -4.48
C LEU A 198 -14.59 3.65 -5.14
N LYS A 199 -14.31 4.77 -4.48
CA LYS A 199 -14.41 6.12 -5.03
C LYS A 199 -13.00 6.71 -5.11
N GLU A 200 -12.63 7.25 -6.26
CA GLU A 200 -11.42 8.06 -6.44
C GLU A 200 -11.80 9.46 -6.91
N THR A 201 -11.20 10.49 -6.33
CA THR A 201 -11.43 11.91 -6.65
C THR A 201 -10.13 12.50 -7.16
N LEU A 202 -10.10 12.85 -8.44
CA LEU A 202 -8.91 13.39 -9.09
C LEU A 202 -8.84 14.92 -8.89
N PRO A 203 -7.65 15.52 -9.03
CA PRO A 203 -7.48 16.96 -9.16
C PRO A 203 -8.38 17.56 -10.26
N PRO A 204 -8.91 18.80 -10.11
CA PRO A 204 -9.69 19.45 -11.17
C PRO A 204 -8.95 19.60 -12.51
N ALA A 205 -7.61 19.70 -12.47
CA ALA A 205 -6.75 19.73 -13.66
C ALA A 205 -6.64 18.38 -14.40
N CYS A 206 -7.14 17.28 -13.83
CA CYS A 206 -7.03 15.95 -14.42
C CYS A 206 -8.23 15.58 -15.30
N ILE A 207 -7.94 14.99 -16.47
CA ILE A 207 -8.91 14.34 -17.37
C ILE A 207 -8.66 12.82 -17.28
N PRO A 208 -9.55 12.04 -16.65
CA PRO A 208 -9.47 10.58 -16.69
C PRO A 208 -9.91 10.04 -18.06
N ALA A 209 -9.32 8.91 -18.49
CA ALA A 209 -9.53 8.36 -19.83
C ALA A 209 -9.94 6.87 -19.82
N GLN A 210 -9.00 5.96 -19.56
CA GLN A 210 -9.24 4.51 -19.56
C GLN A 210 -9.30 4.00 -18.11
N GLY A 211 -10.17 3.02 -17.81
CA GLY A 211 -10.23 2.35 -16.51
C GLY A 211 -10.27 0.82 -16.63
N LYS A 212 -9.61 0.14 -15.69
CA LYS A 212 -9.53 -1.33 -15.56
C LYS A 212 -9.68 -1.75 -14.08
N PRO A 213 -10.77 -2.42 -13.67
CA PRO A 213 -12.05 -2.58 -14.38
C PRO A 213 -12.67 -1.26 -14.85
N ARG A 214 -13.63 -1.31 -15.77
CA ARG A 214 -14.31 -0.11 -16.27
C ARG A 214 -15.08 0.58 -15.14
N PHE A 215 -15.01 1.92 -15.07
CA PHE A 215 -15.77 2.72 -14.12
C PHE A 215 -17.29 2.47 -14.27
N VAL A 216 -17.99 2.38 -13.14
CA VAL A 216 -19.46 2.29 -13.07
C VAL A 216 -20.10 3.65 -13.33
N SER A 217 -19.47 4.72 -12.83
CA SER A 217 -19.87 6.10 -13.09
C SER A 217 -18.65 7.03 -13.06
N GLN A 218 -18.71 8.10 -13.85
CA GLN A 218 -17.79 9.23 -13.80
C GLN A 218 -18.60 10.50 -13.57
N ALA A 219 -18.24 11.29 -12.56
CA ALA A 219 -18.72 12.67 -12.43
C ALA A 219 -17.66 13.64 -12.97
N SER A 220 -18.11 14.83 -13.35
CA SER A 220 -17.27 15.95 -13.77
C SER A 220 -17.41 17.09 -12.76
N ASP A 221 -16.30 17.75 -12.46
CA ASP A 221 -16.16 18.86 -11.50
C ASP A 221 -16.51 18.53 -10.02
N PRO A 222 -15.53 18.06 -9.22
CA PRO A 222 -14.24 17.50 -9.63
C PRO A 222 -14.40 16.14 -10.32
N PRO A 223 -13.41 15.65 -11.09
CA PRO A 223 -13.50 14.34 -11.73
C PRO A 223 -13.52 13.22 -10.66
N VAL A 224 -14.65 12.52 -10.54
CA VAL A 224 -14.82 11.39 -9.61
C VAL A 224 -15.03 10.10 -10.39
N LEU A 225 -14.17 9.12 -10.13
CA LEU A 225 -14.29 7.76 -10.61
C LEU A 225 -14.94 6.87 -9.55
N LYS A 226 -15.79 5.94 -9.97
CA LYS A 226 -16.44 4.98 -9.07
C LYS A 226 -16.40 3.57 -9.65
N TRP A 227 -16.02 2.62 -8.81
CA TRP A 227 -16.19 1.18 -9.04
C TRP A 227 -17.15 0.61 -7.99
N ILE A 228 -17.87 -0.44 -8.36
CA ILE A 228 -18.68 -1.25 -7.46
C ILE A 228 -18.36 -2.70 -7.83
N ASP A 229 -17.91 -3.48 -6.85
CA ASP A 229 -17.30 -4.78 -7.10
C ASP A 229 -17.57 -5.79 -5.98
N LYS A 230 -17.24 -7.06 -6.20
CA LYS A 230 -17.37 -8.14 -5.23
C LYS A 230 -16.05 -8.91 -5.08
N ILE A 231 -15.19 -8.44 -4.19
CA ILE A 231 -13.96 -9.15 -3.82
C ILE A 231 -14.33 -10.55 -3.27
N SER A 232 -13.59 -11.55 -3.73
CA SER A 232 -13.75 -12.97 -3.34
C SER A 232 -12.42 -13.66 -3.01
N GLY A 233 -11.34 -12.88 -2.85
CA GLY A 233 -9.98 -13.33 -2.51
C GLY A 233 -9.22 -12.20 -1.80
N GLU A 234 -7.93 -12.41 -1.54
CA GLU A 234 -7.11 -11.53 -0.67
C GLU A 234 -6.80 -10.14 -1.25
N GLN A 235 -6.97 -9.93 -2.55
CA GLN A 235 -6.69 -8.65 -3.21
C GLN A 235 -7.54 -8.41 -4.47
N ALA A 236 -7.72 -7.14 -4.83
CA ALA A 236 -8.23 -6.68 -6.11
C ALA A 236 -7.46 -5.43 -6.58
N VAL A 237 -7.25 -5.30 -7.89
CA VAL A 237 -6.49 -4.18 -8.48
C VAL A 237 -7.39 -3.34 -9.37
N TYR A 238 -7.45 -2.05 -9.08
CA TYR A 238 -8.11 -1.03 -9.89
C TYR A 238 -7.04 -0.14 -10.50
N SER A 239 -7.23 0.30 -11.75
CA SER A 239 -6.26 1.16 -12.43
C SER A 239 -6.92 2.03 -13.48
N TYR A 240 -6.28 3.14 -13.82
CA TYR A 240 -6.73 4.04 -14.87
C TYR A 240 -5.58 4.79 -15.54
N LEU A 241 -5.89 5.41 -16.68
CA LEU A 241 -5.07 6.48 -17.27
C LEU A 241 -5.73 7.82 -16.99
N ALA A 242 -4.95 8.81 -16.59
CA ALA A 242 -5.35 10.21 -16.53
C ALA A 242 -4.35 11.08 -17.31
N LYS A 243 -4.74 12.33 -17.57
CA LYS A 243 -3.92 13.38 -18.18
C LYS A 243 -4.09 14.65 -17.39
N LEU A 244 -3.03 15.43 -17.19
CA LEU A 244 -3.20 16.84 -16.84
C LEU A 244 -3.70 17.60 -18.08
N GLN A 245 -4.54 18.61 -17.88
CA GLN A 245 -4.99 19.51 -18.96
C GLN A 245 -3.77 20.11 -19.67
N PRO A 246 -3.71 20.19 -21.01
CA PRO A 246 -2.56 20.75 -21.75
C PRO A 246 -2.19 22.20 -21.41
N GLU A 247 -3.09 22.92 -20.76
CA GLU A 247 -3.02 24.28 -20.24
C GLU A 247 -2.63 24.37 -18.75
N THR A 248 -2.36 23.24 -18.09
CA THR A 248 -1.87 23.19 -16.70
C THR A 248 -0.48 23.82 -16.60
N GLU A 249 -0.29 24.71 -15.62
CA GLU A 249 1.01 25.34 -15.36
C GLU A 249 2.02 24.32 -14.80
N MET A 250 3.26 24.35 -15.32
CA MET A 250 4.37 23.55 -14.80
C MET A 250 4.71 23.97 -13.35
N GLU A 251 5.37 23.08 -12.61
CA GLU A 251 5.72 23.25 -11.19
C GLU A 251 4.51 23.37 -10.23
N THR A 252 3.30 23.01 -10.69
CA THR A 252 2.10 22.97 -9.84
C THR A 252 1.79 21.56 -9.34
N GLY A 253 1.46 21.46 -8.04
CA GLY A 253 1.14 20.21 -7.38
C GLY A 253 -0.37 19.91 -7.36
N HIS A 254 -0.72 18.63 -7.52
CA HIS A 254 -2.11 18.19 -7.69
C HIS A 254 -2.44 17.02 -6.77
N GLN A 255 -3.47 17.16 -5.91
CA GLN A 255 -3.82 16.16 -4.89
C GLN A 255 -4.99 15.23 -5.31
N PHE A 256 -4.80 13.93 -5.10
CA PHE A 256 -5.76 12.84 -5.34
C PHE A 256 -6.32 12.33 -4.00
N SER A 257 -7.64 12.11 -3.92
CA SER A 257 -8.28 11.61 -2.69
C SER A 257 -9.30 10.50 -2.96
N GLY A 258 -9.12 9.36 -2.29
CA GLY A 258 -9.92 8.15 -2.50
C GLY A 258 -10.47 7.56 -1.21
N GLY A 259 -11.49 6.71 -1.35
CA GLY A 259 -12.04 5.95 -0.25
C GLY A 259 -12.74 4.66 -0.71
N VAL A 260 -12.59 3.61 0.08
CA VAL A 260 -13.32 2.35 -0.05
C VAL A 260 -14.42 2.29 1.00
N THR A 261 -15.66 2.08 0.56
CA THR A 261 -16.80 1.77 1.43
C THR A 261 -17.14 0.29 1.31
N VAL A 262 -17.18 -0.40 2.44
CA VAL A 262 -17.57 -1.82 2.56
C VAL A 262 -18.89 -1.89 3.33
N ARG A 263 -19.77 -2.83 2.95
CA ARG A 263 -21.05 -3.04 3.66
C ARG A 263 -20.81 -3.64 5.06
N SER A 264 -20.61 -2.77 6.03
CA SER A 264 -20.53 -3.01 7.49
C SER A 264 -21.57 -2.15 8.20
N ASP A 265 -21.90 -2.45 9.46
CA ASP A 265 -23.03 -1.84 10.17
C ASP A 265 -22.86 -0.32 10.40
N ASP A 266 -21.64 0.14 10.70
CA ASP A 266 -21.29 1.57 10.82
C ASP A 266 -20.95 2.23 9.46
N ASN A 267 -20.76 1.43 8.41
CA ASN A 267 -20.43 1.84 7.03
C ASN A 267 -19.35 2.97 6.90
N PRO A 268 -18.20 2.91 7.61
CA PRO A 268 -17.16 3.93 7.46
C PRO A 268 -16.50 3.86 6.07
N SER A 269 -16.05 5.01 5.56
CA SER A 269 -15.22 5.07 4.36
C SER A 269 -13.75 4.98 4.75
N ILE A 270 -13.10 3.88 4.37
CA ILE A 270 -11.68 3.63 4.61
C ILE A 270 -10.89 4.47 3.59
N PRO A 271 -9.98 5.38 4.00
CA PRO A 271 -9.24 6.23 3.07
C PRO A 271 -8.26 5.41 2.22
N VAL A 272 -8.10 5.79 0.95
CA VAL A 272 -7.02 5.26 0.10
C VAL A 272 -5.71 5.93 0.53
N SER A 273 -4.74 5.10 0.93
CA SER A 273 -3.40 5.51 1.37
C SER A 273 -2.39 5.43 0.22
N GLY A 274 -1.11 5.71 0.47
CA GLY A 274 -0.06 5.75 -0.56
C GLY A 274 0.10 7.13 -1.19
N THR A 275 0.73 7.22 -2.35
CA THR A 275 1.04 8.51 -3.00
C THR A 275 -0.24 9.28 -3.33
N ASP A 276 -0.30 10.55 -2.97
CA ASP A 276 -1.47 11.42 -3.15
C ASP A 276 -1.21 12.70 -3.94
N SER A 277 0.05 13.04 -4.22
CA SER A 277 0.46 14.22 -4.98
C SER A 277 1.08 13.84 -6.32
N LEU A 278 0.82 14.69 -7.32
CA LEU A 278 1.40 14.66 -8.66
C LEU A 278 1.85 16.07 -9.05
N GLN A 279 3.09 16.24 -9.47
CA GLN A 279 3.65 17.51 -9.93
C GLN A 279 3.53 17.65 -11.46
N ALA A 280 3.09 18.81 -11.94
CA ALA A 280 3.14 19.16 -13.37
C ALA A 280 4.60 19.43 -13.78
N SER A 281 5.15 18.62 -14.69
CA SER A 281 6.59 18.58 -14.98
C SER A 281 6.89 18.45 -16.47
N PRO A 282 8.03 18.94 -17.01
CA PRO A 282 8.48 18.60 -18.37
C PRO A 282 8.98 17.16 -18.51
N PHE A 283 9.22 16.43 -17.41
CA PHE A 283 9.75 15.07 -17.43
C PHE A 283 8.64 14.02 -17.60
N HIS A 284 8.95 12.95 -18.34
CA HIS A 284 8.07 11.80 -18.51
C HIS A 284 7.81 11.15 -17.15
N TRP A 285 6.57 10.74 -16.86
CA TRP A 285 6.15 10.17 -15.57
C TRP A 285 6.89 8.87 -15.14
N ALA A 286 7.79 8.35 -15.99
CA ALA A 286 8.57 7.14 -15.76
C ALA A 286 10.06 7.42 -15.52
N ASP A 287 10.55 8.58 -16.01
CA ASP A 287 11.80 9.20 -15.60
C ASP A 287 11.58 9.69 -14.17
N SER A 288 11.85 8.82 -13.20
CA SER A 288 11.46 8.99 -11.80
C SER A 288 12.41 9.93 -11.08
N ASN A 289 13.66 10.01 -11.54
CA ASN A 289 14.68 10.90 -10.98
C ASN A 289 14.73 12.30 -11.65
N SER A 290 14.07 12.49 -12.79
CA SER A 290 14.02 13.73 -13.59
C SER A 290 15.39 14.19 -14.17
N ASP A 291 16.25 13.27 -14.64
CA ASP A 291 17.49 13.63 -15.38
C ASP A 291 17.30 13.79 -16.90
N GLY A 292 16.14 13.42 -17.45
CA GLY A 292 15.89 13.42 -18.89
C GLY A 292 16.22 12.09 -19.57
N ARG A 293 16.17 10.96 -18.84
CA ARG A 293 16.32 9.59 -19.35
C ARG A 293 15.25 8.67 -18.78
N ILE A 294 15.29 7.40 -19.19
CA ILE A 294 14.66 6.30 -18.47
C ILE A 294 15.71 5.20 -18.44
N ASP A 295 16.18 4.80 -17.25
CA ASP A 295 17.21 3.77 -17.11
C ASP A 295 16.64 2.34 -16.92
N ASP A 296 17.52 1.37 -16.65
CA ASP A 296 17.13 -0.03 -16.42
C ASP A 296 16.28 -0.21 -15.15
N GLU A 297 16.51 0.57 -14.09
CA GLU A 297 15.78 0.48 -12.81
C GLU A 297 14.39 1.12 -12.93
N GLU A 298 14.31 2.25 -13.65
CA GLU A 298 13.06 2.94 -13.97
C GLU A 298 12.18 2.12 -14.94
N LEU A 299 12.78 1.55 -15.99
CA LEU A 299 12.07 0.65 -16.91
C LEU A 299 11.56 -0.60 -16.18
N LEU A 300 12.36 -1.20 -15.30
CA LEU A 300 11.93 -2.33 -14.48
C LEU A 300 10.79 -1.95 -13.53
N SER A 301 10.86 -0.78 -12.90
CA SER A 301 9.80 -0.27 -12.02
C SER A 301 8.46 -0.07 -12.76
N VAL A 302 8.51 0.49 -13.98
CA VAL A 302 7.33 0.58 -14.87
C VAL A 302 6.74 -0.80 -15.18
N TYR A 303 7.59 -1.80 -15.44
CA TYR A 303 7.15 -3.16 -15.75
C TYR A 303 6.69 -3.96 -14.51
N GLU A 304 7.22 -3.68 -13.31
CA GLU A 304 6.78 -4.26 -12.03
C GLU A 304 5.37 -3.77 -11.66
N ILE A 305 5.14 -2.45 -11.71
CA ILE A 305 3.88 -1.83 -11.26
C ILE A 305 2.78 -1.96 -12.32
N TYR A 306 3.07 -1.62 -13.57
CA TYR A 306 2.05 -1.49 -14.62
C TYR A 306 2.09 -2.63 -15.65
N GLY A 307 3.19 -3.40 -15.71
CA GLY A 307 3.46 -4.34 -16.80
C GLY A 307 2.39 -5.41 -16.98
N GLY A 308 1.84 -5.94 -15.88
CA GLY A 308 0.83 -7.00 -15.83
C GLY A 308 -0.63 -6.54 -15.97
N ILE A 309 -0.90 -5.24 -16.11
CA ILE A 309 -2.29 -4.72 -16.15
C ILE A 309 -2.88 -4.89 -17.56
N GLU A 310 -3.69 -5.93 -17.74
CA GLU A 310 -4.18 -6.33 -19.07
C GLU A 310 -4.95 -5.22 -19.81
N GLY A 311 -4.35 -4.75 -20.90
CA GLY A 311 -4.93 -3.78 -21.82
C GLY A 311 -5.01 -2.35 -21.28
N LEU A 312 -4.23 -1.98 -20.26
CA LEU A 312 -3.98 -0.58 -19.90
C LEU A 312 -2.93 0.01 -20.86
N GLN A 313 -3.30 1.01 -21.66
CA GLN A 313 -2.44 1.54 -22.74
C GLN A 313 -1.57 2.72 -22.29
N PHE A 314 -0.70 2.51 -21.30
CA PHE A 314 0.17 3.55 -20.72
C PHE A 314 1.36 3.98 -21.61
N GLY A 315 1.45 3.52 -22.86
CA GLY A 315 2.44 4.02 -23.81
C GLY A 315 3.81 3.31 -23.84
N LYS A 316 3.90 2.04 -23.39
CA LYS A 316 5.12 1.19 -23.37
C LYS A 316 6.17 1.48 -24.46
N LYS A 317 5.78 1.58 -25.74
CA LYS A 317 6.70 1.89 -26.86
C LYS A 317 7.51 3.17 -26.65
N LEU A 318 6.91 4.26 -26.16
CA LEU A 318 7.60 5.53 -25.94
C LEU A 318 8.65 5.41 -24.84
N ILE A 319 8.35 4.64 -23.79
CA ILE A 319 9.25 4.36 -22.67
C ILE A 319 10.47 3.57 -23.18
N GLU A 320 10.23 2.54 -24.01
CA GLU A 320 11.29 1.74 -24.66
C GLU A 320 12.13 2.55 -25.67
N GLU A 321 11.51 3.53 -26.36
CA GLU A 321 12.16 4.44 -27.31
C GLU A 321 13.01 5.52 -26.61
N ILE A 322 12.61 5.94 -25.40
CA ILE A 322 13.42 6.81 -24.53
C ILE A 322 14.59 6.01 -23.91
N TRP A 323 14.32 4.83 -23.36
CA TRP A 323 15.33 3.95 -22.72
C TRP A 323 16.45 3.51 -23.68
N THR A 324 16.14 3.31 -24.97
CA THR A 324 17.15 3.00 -25.99
C THR A 324 17.92 4.21 -26.53
N ALA A 325 17.63 5.43 -26.06
CA ALA A 325 18.25 6.67 -26.50
C ALA A 325 19.34 7.18 -25.52
N LYS A 326 20.00 8.31 -25.85
CA LYS A 326 20.88 9.01 -24.90
C LYS A 326 20.13 9.84 -23.86
N GLY A 327 18.81 9.94 -24.01
CA GLY A 327 17.88 10.76 -23.24
C GLY A 327 16.79 11.36 -24.14
N TYR A 328 15.99 12.26 -23.58
CA TYR A 328 14.91 12.97 -24.26
C TYR A 328 14.81 14.42 -23.75
N ARG A 329 13.94 15.23 -24.36
CA ARG A 329 13.55 16.54 -23.84
C ARG A 329 12.09 16.85 -24.18
N TRP A 330 11.41 17.63 -23.34
CA TRP A 330 10.09 18.17 -23.68
C TRP A 330 10.18 19.25 -24.76
N ASN A 331 9.26 19.22 -25.72
CA ASN A 331 9.13 20.19 -26.78
C ASN A 331 7.75 20.88 -26.67
N GLN A 332 7.76 22.15 -26.28
CA GLN A 332 6.54 22.93 -26.02
C GLN A 332 5.73 23.22 -27.30
N GLU A 333 6.37 23.28 -28.48
CA GLU A 333 5.70 23.57 -29.75
C GLU A 333 4.92 22.35 -30.27
N THR A 334 5.51 21.16 -30.16
CA THR A 334 4.88 19.90 -30.61
C THR A 334 4.01 19.26 -29.52
N ARG A 335 4.17 19.66 -28.26
CA ARG A 335 3.58 19.02 -27.06
C ARG A 335 3.91 17.52 -27.00
N GLY A 336 5.17 17.19 -27.28
CA GLY A 336 5.73 15.86 -27.23
C GLY A 336 7.19 15.88 -26.79
N TYR A 337 7.84 14.71 -26.81
CA TYR A 337 9.27 14.60 -26.47
C TYR A 337 10.12 14.48 -27.74
N ASP A 338 11.20 15.27 -27.82
CA ASP A 338 12.25 15.03 -28.81
C ASP A 338 13.22 13.97 -28.23
N ILE A 339 13.42 12.86 -28.94
CA ILE A 339 14.35 11.79 -28.54
C ILE A 339 15.78 12.15 -28.98
N LEU A 340 16.77 11.92 -28.11
CA LEU A 340 18.17 12.30 -28.33
C LEU A 340 19.02 11.05 -28.63
N HIS A 341 19.42 10.87 -29.89
CA HIS A 341 20.11 9.66 -30.37
C HIS A 341 21.64 9.72 -30.33
#